data_AF-A0A646KFQ2-F1
#
_entry.id   AF-A0A646KFQ2-F1
#
_cell.length_a   1.000
_cell.length_b   1.000
_cell.length_c   1.000
_cell.angle_alpha   90.00
_cell.angle_beta   90.00
_cell.angle_gamma   90.00
#
_symmetry.space_group_name_H-M   'P 1'
#
loop_
_entity.id
_entity.type
_entity.pdbx_description
1 polymer ?
#
loop_
_entity_poly.entity_id
_entity_poly.type
_entity_poly.pdbx_seq_one_letter_code
_entity_poly.pdbx_strand_id
1 'polypeptide(L)' 'MRHSADCMSDAEDAVTELIEALKQNGLVFPSVRVEVASYARESPCPLIELGRTAVDTVRRLSALLRRDEGGAVR' A
#
# COMPACT_ATOMS: atom_id res chain seq x y z
N MET A 1 15.28 6.42 -20.75
CA MET A 1 14.89 5.65 -19.55
C MET A 1 14.71 6.63 -18.39
N ARG A 2 13.62 7.42 -18.41
CA ARG A 2 13.25 8.38 -17.34
C ARG A 2 12.05 7.89 -16.53
N HIS A 3 11.14 7.16 -17.17
CA HIS A 3 9.98 6.52 -16.55
C HIS A 3 10.32 5.65 -15.34
N SER A 4 11.48 4.98 -15.33
CA SER A 4 11.83 4.06 -14.24
C SER A 4 12.09 4.78 -12.91
N ALA A 5 12.65 5.99 -12.92
CA ALA A 5 12.91 6.76 -11.70
C ALA A 5 11.64 7.45 -11.20
N ASP A 6 10.82 7.97 -12.11
CA ASP A 6 9.52 8.57 -11.78
C ASP A 6 8.59 7.53 -11.15
N CYS A 7 8.55 6.30 -11.70
CA CYS A 7 7.77 5.19 -11.11
C CYS A 7 8.27 4.75 -9.72
N MET A 8 9.55 4.94 -9.40
CA MET A 8 10.08 4.61 -8.06
C MET A 8 9.60 5.61 -7.02
N SER A 9 9.69 6.91 -7.34
CA SER A 9 9.21 7.98 -6.46
C SER A 9 7.71 7.85 -6.21
N ASP A 10 6.92 7.64 -7.27
CA ASP A 10 5.46 7.48 -7.16
C ASP A 10 5.08 6.30 -6.25
N ALA A 11 5.86 5.21 -6.27
CA ALA A 11 5.62 4.04 -5.43
C ALA A 11 5.96 4.28 -3.96
N GLU A 12 7.04 5.02 -3.68
CA GLU A 12 7.43 5.40 -2.31
C GLU A 12 6.42 6.40 -1.70
N ASP A 13 5.92 7.33 -2.50
CA ASP A 13 4.88 8.27 -2.09
C ASP A 13 3.57 7.53 -1.78
N ALA A 14 3.16 6.59 -2.63
CA ALA A 14 1.98 5.75 -2.40
C ALA A 14 2.11 4.89 -1.12
N VAL A 15 3.30 4.37 -0.81
CA VAL A 15 3.57 3.66 0.45
C VAL A 15 3.41 4.59 1.65
N THR A 16 3.95 5.80 1.56
CA THR A 16 3.88 6.80 2.62
C THR A 16 2.43 7.20 2.89
N GLU A 17 1.66 7.49 1.82
CA GLU A 17 0.24 7.80 1.92
C GLU A 17 -0.56 6.68 2.59
N LEU A 18 -0.34 5.42 2.15
CA LEU A 18 -0.99 4.26 2.75
C LEU A 18 -0.66 4.11 4.24
N ILE A 19 0.60 4.29 4.62
CA ILE A 19 1.03 4.19 6.03
C ILE A 19 0.34 5.26 6.88
N GLU A 20 0.28 6.50 6.40
CA GLU A 20 -0.38 7.59 7.12
C GLU A 20 -1.90 7.36 7.23
N ALA A 21 -2.56 6.93 6.16
CA ALA A 21 -3.99 6.59 6.18
C ALA A 21 -4.30 5.46 7.17
N LEU A 22 -3.45 4.42 7.21
CA LEU A 22 -3.57 3.34 8.19
C LEU A 22 -3.42 3.86 9.62
N LYS A 23 -2.42 4.70 9.90
CA LYS A 23 -2.19 5.31 11.21
C LYS A 23 -3.36 6.17 11.67
N GLN A 24 -3.95 6.98 10.79
CA GLN A 24 -5.13 7.79 11.08
C GLN A 24 -6.32 6.93 11.50
N ASN A 25 -6.40 5.71 10.99
CA ASN A 25 -7.40 4.72 11.37
C ASN A 25 -6.96 3.82 12.54
N GLY A 26 -5.83 4.12 13.20
CA GLY A 26 -5.26 3.39 14.32
C GLY A 26 -4.70 2.01 13.96
N LEU A 27 -4.41 1.75 12.68
CA LEU A 27 -3.78 0.53 12.21
C LEU A 27 -2.28 0.77 11.99
N VAL A 28 -1.45 -0.20 12.35
CA VAL A 28 0.00 -0.14 12.10
C VAL A 28 0.41 -1.39 11.34
N PHE A 29 1.02 -1.18 10.18
CA PHE A 29 1.60 -2.25 9.36
C PHE A 29 3.11 -1.98 9.22
N PRO A 30 3.96 -2.53 10.11
CA PRO A 30 5.38 -2.19 10.16
C PRO A 30 6.19 -2.77 8.99
N SER A 31 5.56 -3.57 8.12
CA SER A 31 6.21 -4.28 7.02
C SER A 31 5.76 -3.82 5.64
N VAL A 32 4.92 -2.79 5.56
CA VAL A 32 4.49 -2.21 4.26
C VAL A 32 5.69 -1.57 3.58
N ARG A 33 5.97 -2.00 2.35
CA ARG A 33 7.09 -1.50 1.54
C ARG A 33 6.89 -1.81 0.07
N VAL A 34 7.67 -1.16 -0.79
CA VAL A 34 7.73 -1.56 -2.21
C VAL A 34 8.46 -2.91 -2.32
N GLU A 35 7.91 -3.79 -3.15
CA GLU A 35 8.45 -5.11 -3.47
C GLU A 35 9.62 -4.94 -4.46
N VAL A 36 10.84 -5.23 -4.00
CA VAL A 36 12.07 -4.90 -4.74
C VAL A 36 12.19 -5.66 -6.07
N ALA A 37 11.70 -6.89 -6.17
CA ALA A 37 11.76 -7.67 -7.40
C ALA A 37 10.86 -7.10 -8.51
N SER A 38 9.80 -6.37 -8.16
CA SER A 38 8.92 -5.69 -9.11
C SER A 38 9.65 -4.65 -9.97
N TYR A 39 10.77 -4.10 -9.46
CA TYR A 39 11.65 -3.21 -10.20
C TYR A 39 12.59 -3.91 -11.19
N ALA A 40 12.85 -5.21 -11.00
CA ALA A 40 13.73 -5.99 -11.87
C ALA A 40 13.06 -6.45 -13.17
N ARG A 41 11.79 -6.10 -13.39
CA ARG A 41 11.02 -6.46 -14.59
C ARG A 41 11.45 -5.61 -15.79
N GLU A 42 11.42 -6.20 -16.98
CA GLU A 42 11.68 -5.52 -18.26
C GLU A 42 10.81 -4.26 -18.46
N SER A 43 9.59 -4.29 -17.91
CA SER A 43 8.76 -3.10 -17.65
C SER A 43 8.49 -2.99 -16.15
N PRO A 44 9.18 -2.09 -15.44
CA PRO A 44 9.00 -1.89 -14.01
C PRO A 44 7.54 -1.52 -13.71
N CYS A 45 6.91 -2.30 -12.83
CA CYS A 45 5.58 -2.01 -12.31
C CYS A 45 5.65 -2.21 -10.80
N PRO A 46 5.88 -1.14 -10.03
CA PRO A 46 6.09 -1.24 -8.59
C PRO A 46 4.91 -1.92 -7.91
N LEU A 47 5.18 -2.98 -7.16
CA LEU A 47 4.18 -3.66 -6.34
C LEU A 47 4.39 -3.31 -4.87
N ILE A 48 3.31 -3.20 -4.10
CA ILE A 48 3.38 -2.94 -2.67
C ILE A 48 3.20 -4.25 -1.90
N GLU A 49 4.17 -4.61 -1.07
CA GLU A 49 4.06 -5.72 -0.14
C GLU A 49 3.48 -5.22 1.18
N LEU A 50 2.34 -5.79 1.60
CA LEU A 50 1.68 -5.44 2.88
C LEU A 50 2.25 -6.21 4.10
N GLY A 51 3.19 -7.13 3.86
CA GLY A 51 3.87 -7.93 4.87
C GLY A 51 2.94 -8.87 5.65
N ARG A 52 3.45 -9.41 6.75
CA ARG A 52 2.67 -10.25 7.68
C ARG A 52 1.92 -9.34 8.65
N THR A 53 0.63 -9.62 8.84
CA THR A 53 -0.26 -8.83 9.69
C THR A 53 -1.03 -9.74 10.64
N ALA A 54 -1.27 -9.27 11.87
CA ALA A 54 -2.14 -9.97 12.82
C ALA A 54 -3.58 -10.06 12.29
N VAL A 55 -4.27 -11.17 12.63
CA VAL A 55 -5.66 -11.42 12.21
C VAL A 55 -6.61 -10.32 12.68
N ASP A 56 -6.40 -9.75 13.87
CA ASP A 56 -7.20 -8.63 14.39
C ASP A 56 -7.10 -7.39 13.50
N THR A 57 -5.88 -6.99 13.14
CA THR A 57 -5.61 -5.89 12.23
C THR A 57 -6.26 -6.10 10.87
N VAL A 58 -6.21 -7.33 10.33
CA VAL A 58 -6.89 -7.68 9.07
C VAL A 58 -8.40 -7.52 9.19
N ARG A 59 -9.01 -8.01 10.28
CA ARG A 59 -10.46 -7.85 10.52
C ARG A 59 -10.86 -6.39 10.63
N ARG A 60 -10.07 -5.58 11.33
CA ARG A 60 -10.31 -4.14 11.49
C ARG A 60 -10.14 -3.40 10.15
N LEU A 61 -9.12 -3.71 9.36
CA LEU A 61 -8.96 -3.19 8.00
C LEU A 61 -10.17 -3.54 7.14
N SER A 62 -10.60 -4.80 7.11
CA SER A 62 -11.79 -5.20 6.34
C SER A 62 -13.06 -4.48 6.79
N ALA A 63 -13.21 -4.19 8.09
CA ALA A 63 -14.34 -3.43 8.60
C ALA A 63 -14.29 -1.95 8.18
N LEU A 64 -13.10 -1.34 8.09
CA LEU A 64 -12.94 0.02 7.57
C LEU A 64 -13.30 0.09 6.09
N LEU A 65 -12.79 -0.83 5.27
CA LEU A 65 -13.09 -0.87 3.82
C LEU A 65 -14.58 -1.01 3.55
N ARG A 66 -15.29 -1.89 4.27
CA ARG A 66 -16.76 -2.03 4.16
C ARG A 66 -17.54 -0.80 4.59
N ARG A 67 -16.99 0.05 5.47
CA ARG A 67 -17.62 1.31 5.88
C ARG A 67 -17.47 2.37 4.79
N ASP A 68 -16.35 2.32 4.08
CA ASP A 68 -16.06 3.19 2.94
C ASP A 68 -16.86 2.80 1.68
N GLU A 69 -17.27 1.53 1.53
CA GLU A 69 -18.23 1.10 0.48
C GLU A 69 -19.60 1.81 0.59
N GLY A 70 -19.92 2.44 1.74
CA GLY A 70 -21.06 3.37 1.89
C GLY A 70 -20.83 4.76 1.29
N GLY A 71 -19.61 5.05 0.85
CA GLY A 71 -19.10 6.26 0.22
C GLY A 71 -18.46 5.98 -1.16
N ALA A 72 -19.09 5.11 -1.96
CA ALA A 72 -18.83 4.89 -3.40
C ALA A 72 -17.47 4.28 -3.82
N VAL A 73 -17.55 3.08 -4.38
CA VAL A 73 -16.80 2.75 -5.61
C VAL A 73 -17.70 3.11 -6.79
N ARG A 74 -17.37 4.19 -7.51
CA ARG A 74 -17.80 4.45 -8.89
C ARG A 74 -16.57 4.58 -9.76
#